data_AF-A0A1E7KRP5-F1
#
_entry.id   AF-A0A1E7KRP5-F1
#
_cell.length_a   1.000
_cell.length_b   1.000
_cell.length_c   1.000
_cell.angle_alpha   90.00
_cell.angle_beta   90.00
_cell.angle_gamma   90.00
#
_symmetry.space_group_name_H-M   'P 1'
#
loop_
_entity.id
_entity.type
_entity.pdbx_description
1 polymer ?
#
loop_
_entity_poly.entity_id
_entity_poly.type
_entity_poly.pdbx_seq_one_letter_code
_entity_poly.pdbx_strand_id
1 'polypeptide(L)'
;MRRAGVSSFGLSGTNAHVLVAEPEPAPAAPAPAGDTGTGTETGTVSGGLVPWLLSARGPEALQAQAARLERYVRSRPELTPAAAGRALARRSRFEHRAVVVGGSRD
;
A
#
# COMPACT_ATOMS: atom_id res chain seq x y z
N MET A 1 16.78 17.40 0.20
CA MET A 1 16.23 18.11 -0.97
C MET A 1 16.95 17.63 -2.22
N ARG A 2 16.37 16.67 -2.94
CA ARG A 2 16.85 16.17 -4.22
C ARG A 2 16.01 16.76 -5.37
N ARG A 3 16.67 17.14 -6.47
CA ARG A 3 16.02 17.60 -7.71
C ARG A 3 16.64 16.91 -8.91
N ALA A 4 15.84 16.63 -9.93
CA ALA A 4 16.27 16.00 -11.18
C ALA A 4 15.59 16.67 -12.38
N GLY A 5 16.29 16.77 -13.51
CA GLY A 5 15.73 17.22 -14.78
C GLY A 5 15.48 16.04 -15.72
N VAL A 6 14.36 16.05 -16.42
CA VAL A 6 14.03 15.10 -17.49
C VAL A 6 13.83 15.90 -18.78
N SER A 7 14.66 15.63 -19.77
CA SER A 7 14.55 16.23 -21.11
C SER A 7 14.07 15.19 -22.12
N SER A 8 13.18 15.61 -23.02
CA SER A 8 12.74 14.83 -24.17
C SER A 8 12.88 15.68 -25.43
N PHE A 9 13.57 15.14 -26.43
CA PHE A 9 13.82 15.81 -27.72
C PHE A 9 13.20 15.00 -28.85
N GLY A 10 12.14 15.52 -29.46
CA GLY A 10 11.43 14.85 -30.55
C GLY A 10 12.14 15.05 -31.89
N LEU A 11 12.13 14.01 -32.73
CA LEU A 11 12.71 14.07 -34.09
C LEU A 11 12.09 15.19 -34.95
N SER A 12 10.81 15.52 -34.72
CA SER A 12 10.11 16.62 -35.41
C SER A 12 10.47 18.02 -34.91
N GLY A 13 11.33 18.14 -33.89
CA GLY A 13 11.72 19.41 -33.27
C GLY A 13 10.91 19.82 -32.04
N THR A 14 9.90 19.04 -31.63
CA THR A 14 9.14 19.32 -30.40
C THR A 14 9.89 18.81 -29.17
N ASN A 15 10.28 19.72 -28.30
CA ASN A 15 11.06 19.42 -27.10
C ASN A 15 10.26 19.73 -25.83
N ALA A 16 10.50 18.96 -24.77
CA ALA A 16 9.93 19.17 -23.45
C ALA A 16 10.97 18.97 -22.35
N HIS A 17 10.90 19.76 -21.28
CA HIS A 17 11.76 19.65 -20.12
C HIS A 17 10.94 19.71 -18.83
N VAL A 18 11.19 18.80 -17.90
CA VAL A 18 10.49 18.73 -16.61
C VAL A 18 11.52 18.68 -15.48
N LEU A 19 11.30 19.51 -14.46
CA LEU A 19 12.04 19.45 -13.21
C LEU A 19 11.21 18.69 -12.16
N VAL A 20 11.78 17.63 -11.61
CA VAL A 20 11.18 16.82 -10.55
C VAL A 20 11.93 17.12 -9.25
N ALA A 21 11.19 17.46 -8.20
CA ALA A 21 11.74 17.66 -6.85
C ALA A 21 11.18 16.59 -5.90
N GLU A 22 12.03 16.13 -5.00
CA GLU A 22 11.61 15.35 -3.84
C GLU A 22 10.63 16.18 -2.98
N PRO A 23 9.48 15.62 -2.56
CA PRO A 23 8.56 16.33 -1.68
C PRO A 23 9.21 16.57 -0.32
N GLU A 24 8.82 17.65 0.36
CA GLU A 24 9.21 17.84 1.75
C GLU A 24 8.67 16.68 2.61
N PRO A 25 9.44 16.19 3.62
CA PRO A 25 8.93 15.17 4.51
C PRO A 25 7.60 15.61 5.10
N ALA A 26 6.56 14.81 4.91
CA ALA A 26 5.29 15.06 5.59
C ALA A 26 5.56 15.03 7.11
N PRO A 27 4.95 15.93 7.90
CA PRO A 27 4.99 15.86 9.35
C PRO A 27 4.62 14.44 9.77
N ALA A 28 5.40 13.85 10.67
CA ALA A 28 5.03 12.57 11.25
C ALA A 28 3.61 12.70 11.81
N ALA A 29 2.68 11.90 11.32
CA ALA A 29 1.35 11.83 11.92
C ALA A 29 1.54 11.53 13.41
N PRO A 30 0.85 12.23 14.32
CA PRO A 30 0.98 11.96 15.74
C PRO A 30 0.76 10.47 15.96
N ALA A 31 1.65 9.84 16.72
CA ALA A 31 1.45 8.46 17.15
C ALA A 31 0.05 8.39 17.77
N PRO A 32 -0.78 7.38 17.42
CA PRO A 32 -2.08 7.25 18.06
C PRO A 32 -1.83 7.26 19.57
N ALA A 33 -2.42 8.24 20.26
CA ALA A 33 -2.39 8.27 21.71
C ALA A 33 -2.88 6.90 22.18
N GLY A 34 -2.09 6.23 23.02
CA GLY A 34 -2.46 4.93 23.54
C GLY A 34 -3.87 5.00 24.11
N ASP A 35 -4.80 4.34 23.43
CA ASP A 35 -6.17 4.18 23.85
C ASP A 35 -6.18 3.31 25.12
N THR A 36 -6.29 3.96 26.27
CA THR A 36 -6.73 3.37 27.54
C THR A 36 -8.18 3.74 27.83
N GLY A 37 -9.05 3.71 26.83
CA GLY A 37 -10.43 4.19 26.92
C GLY A 37 -11.40 3.33 26.11
N THR A 38 -12.02 2.37 26.78
CA THR A 38 -13.27 1.72 26.36
C THR A 38 -14.30 2.74 25.85
N GLY A 39 -14.58 2.76 24.54
CA GLY A 39 -15.60 3.63 23.95
C GLY A 39 -15.75 3.50 22.43
N THR A 40 -16.75 2.72 22.02
CA THR A 40 -17.27 2.40 20.68
C THR A 40 -17.26 3.52 19.61
N GLU A 41 -16.72 3.22 18.41
CA GLU A 41 -17.33 3.39 17.06
C GLU A 41 -16.33 3.71 15.94
N THR A 42 -15.63 2.68 15.43
CA THR A 42 -15.42 2.39 13.98
C THR A 42 -14.58 1.12 13.86
N GLY A 43 -15.21 -0.04 14.06
CA GLY A 43 -14.73 -1.34 13.56
C GLY A 43 -13.23 -1.66 13.73
N THR A 44 -12.65 -1.38 14.90
CA THR A 44 -11.43 -2.06 15.30
C THR A 44 -11.80 -3.52 15.42
N VAL A 45 -11.25 -4.38 14.55
CA VAL A 45 -11.34 -5.83 14.74
C VAL A 45 -10.58 -6.11 16.04
N SER A 46 -11.30 -6.19 17.15
CA SER A 46 -10.78 -6.40 18.52
C SER A 46 -10.13 -7.78 18.73
N GLY A 47 -9.54 -8.37 17.69
CA GLY A 47 -8.87 -9.67 17.74
C GLY A 47 -7.46 -9.68 17.16
N GLY A 48 -6.88 -8.51 16.81
CA GLY A 48 -5.56 -8.44 16.15
C GLY A 48 -5.55 -8.93 14.69
N LEU A 49 -6.58 -9.66 14.24
CA LEU A 49 -6.72 -10.16 12.89
C LEU A 49 -7.05 -9.04 11.89
N VAL A 50 -6.24 -8.89 10.86
CA VAL A 50 -6.43 -7.92 9.78
C VAL A 50 -6.73 -8.64 8.47
N PRO A 51 -7.86 -8.37 7.79
CA PRO A 51 -8.14 -8.94 6.49
C PRO A 51 -7.35 -8.22 5.39
N TRP A 52 -6.61 -8.98 4.58
CA TRP A 52 -5.95 -8.54 3.38
C TRP A 52 -6.74 -8.99 2.17
N LEU A 53 -7.31 -8.03 1.45
CA LEU A 53 -8.16 -8.26 0.29
C LEU A 53 -7.30 -8.33 -0.99
N LEU A 54 -7.43 -9.41 -1.75
CA LEU A 54 -6.83 -9.57 -3.07
C LEU A 54 -7.92 -9.77 -4.13
N SER A 55 -7.69 -9.19 -5.30
CA SER A 55 -8.55 -9.47 -6.45
C SER A 55 -7.81 -9.30 -7.77
N ALA A 56 -8.11 -10.13 -8.76
CA ALA A 56 -7.51 -10.08 -10.10
C ALA A 56 -8.52 -10.48 -11.19
N ARG A 57 -8.13 -10.27 -12.46
CA ARG A 57 -8.96 -10.59 -13.64
C ARG A 57 -8.91 -12.07 -14.07
N GLY A 58 -8.41 -12.94 -13.20
CA GLY A 58 -8.19 -14.35 -13.49
C GLY A 58 -7.53 -15.09 -12.32
N PRO A 59 -7.68 -16.42 -12.23
CA PRO A 59 -7.13 -17.20 -11.13
C PRO A 59 -5.60 -17.18 -11.08
N GLU A 60 -4.93 -17.30 -12.23
CA GLU A 60 -3.47 -17.22 -12.33
C GLU A 60 -2.93 -15.85 -11.90
N ALA A 61 -3.62 -14.78 -12.31
CA ALA A 61 -3.28 -13.42 -11.91
C ALA A 61 -3.47 -13.20 -10.40
N LEU A 62 -4.48 -13.84 -9.80
CA LEU A 62 -4.71 -13.79 -8.35
C LEU A 62 -3.57 -14.50 -7.59
N GLN A 63 -3.13 -15.67 -8.06
CA GLN A 63 -1.99 -16.38 -7.50
C GLN A 63 -0.69 -15.57 -7.63
N ALA A 64 -0.43 -14.99 -8.81
CA ALA A 64 0.73 -14.14 -9.03
C ALA A 64 0.72 -12.89 -8.13
N GLN A 65 -0.46 -12.31 -7.88
CA GLN A 65 -0.61 -11.20 -6.94
C GLN A 65 -0.33 -11.62 -5.50
N ALA A 66 -0.83 -12.79 -5.07
CA ALA A 66 -0.58 -13.33 -3.74
C ALA A 66 0.93 -13.56 -3.52
N ALA A 67 1.62 -14.21 -4.46
CA ALA A 67 3.06 -14.43 -4.39
C ALA A 67 3.88 -13.13 -4.38
N ARG A 68 3.42 -12.10 -5.10
CA ARG A 68 4.04 -10.77 -5.08
C ARG A 68 3.84 -10.08 -3.74
N LEU A 69 2.64 -10.19 -3.15
CA LEU A 69 2.34 -9.63 -1.84
C LEU A 69 3.19 -10.30 -0.75
N GLU A 70 3.28 -11.62 -0.74
CA GLU A 70 4.11 -12.38 0.20
C GLU A 70 5.56 -11.88 0.16
N ARG A 71 6.16 -11.82 -1.04
CA ARG A 71 7.54 -11.34 -1.21
C ARG A 71 7.73 -9.89 -0.75
N TYR A 72 6.75 -9.02 -1.06
CA TYR A 72 6.80 -7.61 -0.71
C TYR A 72 6.78 -7.39 0.80
N VAL A 73 5.93 -8.14 1.51
CA VAL A 73 5.78 -8.08 2.96
C VAL A 73 7.00 -8.67 3.65
N ARG A 74 7.49 -9.83 3.20
CA ARG A 74 8.69 -10.46 3.78
C ARG A 74 9.94 -9.59 3.67
N SER A 75 10.06 -8.80 2.60
CA SER A 75 11.20 -7.90 2.42
C SER A 75 11.08 -6.58 3.21
N ARG A 76 10.02 -6.37 3.99
CA ARG A 76 9.70 -5.11 4.70
C ARG A 76 9.19 -5.40 6.11
N PRO A 77 10.07 -5.80 7.05
CA PRO A 77 9.68 -6.11 8.42
C PRO A 77 9.02 -4.92 9.15
N GLU A 78 9.25 -3.70 8.71
CA GLU A 78 8.66 -2.46 9.21
C GLU A 78 7.18 -2.26 8.80
N LEU A 79 6.68 -3.02 7.82
CA LEU A 79 5.31 -2.90 7.35
C LEU A 79 4.33 -3.57 8.32
N THR A 80 3.44 -2.78 8.92
CA THR A 80 2.42 -3.31 9.82
C THR A 80 1.28 -3.99 9.04
N PRO A 81 0.66 -5.06 9.57
CA PRO A 81 -0.46 -5.71 8.90
C PRO A 81 -1.65 -4.78 8.63
N ALA A 82 -1.91 -3.85 9.54
CA ALA A 82 -2.95 -2.84 9.37
C ALA A 82 -2.65 -1.87 8.21
N ALA A 83 -1.40 -1.44 8.03
CA ALA A 83 -1.02 -0.58 6.92
C ALA A 83 -1.16 -1.28 5.56
N ALA A 84 -0.72 -2.55 5.49
CA ALA A 84 -0.90 -3.39 4.30
C ALA A 84 -2.39 -3.59 3.97
N GLY A 85 -3.21 -3.95 4.96
CA GLY A 85 -4.65 -4.12 4.80
C GLY A 85 -5.34 -2.85 4.29
N ARG A 86 -5.04 -1.68 4.87
CA ARG A 86 -5.57 -0.38 4.41
C ARG A 86 -5.14 -0.02 2.98
N ALA A 87 -3.93 -0.39 2.57
CA ALA A 87 -3.46 -0.16 1.21
C ALA A 87 -4.18 -1.08 0.20
N LEU A 88 -4.37 -2.35 0.55
CA LEU A 88 -5.07 -3.34 -0.27
C LEU A 88 -6.56 -3.01 -0.42
N ALA A 89 -7.22 -2.53 0.65
CA ALA A 89 -8.63 -2.17 0.63
C ALA A 89 -8.99 -1.04 -0.36
N ARG A 90 -8.01 -0.20 -0.72
CA ARG A 90 -8.16 0.91 -1.69
C ARG A 90 -7.83 0.52 -3.14
N ARG A 91 -7.40 -0.72 -3.39
CA ARG A 91 -7.12 -1.20 -4.74
C ARG A 91 -8.43 -1.45 -5.51
N SER A 92 -8.32 -1.39 -6.83
CA SER A 92 -9.41 -1.81 -7.73
C SER A 92 -9.87 -3.22 -7.40
N ARG A 93 -11.17 -3.46 -7.54
CA ARG A 93 -11.80 -4.76 -7.26
C ARG A 93 -12.12 -5.48 -8.57
N PHE A 94 -11.67 -6.71 -8.67
CA PHE A 94 -11.94 -7.61 -9.79
C PHE A 94 -12.75 -8.83 -9.35
N GLU A 95 -13.12 -9.68 -10.29
CA GLU A 95 -14.06 -10.79 -10.10
C GLU A 95 -13.46 -12.01 -9.38
N HIS A 96 -12.18 -12.31 -9.58
CA HIS A 96 -11.51 -13.37 -8.82
C HIS A 96 -10.96 -12.79 -7.53
N ARG A 97 -11.42 -13.26 -6.37
CA ARG A 97 -11.14 -12.65 -5.07
C ARG A 97 -10.64 -13.68 -4.07
N ALA A 98 -9.72 -13.25 -3.21
CA ALA A 98 -9.27 -14.00 -2.06
C ALA A 98 -9.09 -13.05 -0.87
N VAL A 99 -9.24 -13.58 0.33
CA VAL A 99 -8.98 -12.86 1.58
C VAL A 99 -8.01 -13.68 2.42
N VAL A 100 -6.93 -13.05 2.86
CA VAL A 100 -6.03 -13.60 3.87
C VAL A 100 -6.34 -12.90 5.18
N VAL A 101 -6.56 -13.65 6.25
CA VAL A 101 -6.84 -13.09 7.58
C VAL A 101 -5.73 -13.55 8.51
N GLY A 102 -5.06 -12.61 9.17
CA GLY A 102 -3.96 -12.91 10.08
C GLY A 102 -3.68 -11.77 11.05
N GLY A 103 -3.15 -12.10 12.22
CA GLY A 103 -2.73 -11.12 13.23
C GLY A 103 -1.30 -10.62 13.07
N SER A 104 -0.57 -11.25 12.16
CA SER A 104 0.84 -11.02 11.89
C SER A 104 1.09 -11.04 10.38
N ARG A 105 2.30 -10.68 9.99
CA ARG A 105 2.76 -10.72 8.59
C ARG A 105 3.33 -12.08 8.16
N ASP A 106 3.57 -12.95 9.12
CA ASP A 106 4.12 -14.30 8.96
C ASP A 106 3.00 -15.35 8.94
#